data_AF-A0A1C6JEL5-F1
#
_entry.id   AF-A0A1C6JEL5-F1
#
_cell.length_a   1.000
_cell.length_b   1.000
_cell.length_c   1.000
_cell.angle_alpha   90.00
_cell.angle_beta   90.00
_cell.angle_gamma   90.00
#
_symmetry.space_group_name_H-M   'P 1'
#
loop_
_entity.id
_entity.type
_entity.pdbx_description
1 polymer ?
#
loop_
_entity_poly.entity_id
_entity_poly.type
_entity_poly.pdbx_seq_one_letter_code
_entity_poly.pdbx_strand_id
1 'polypeptide(L)' 'MAVETCVWPLYEVVEGKYILSYKPKNKLPVEEYLKMQGRFAHMFKPGNEWMIEEVQKEVDKNWEELLKLCEL' A
#
# COMPACT_ATOMS: atom_id res chain seq x y z
N MET A 1 5.15 -8.48 -3.77
CA MET A 1 4.53 -8.31 -2.43
C MET A 1 4.23 -6.86 -2.10
N ALA A 2 5.21 -5.94 -2.10
CA ALA A 2 4.94 -4.52 -1.83
C ALA A 2 3.87 -3.89 -2.76
N VAL A 3 3.88 -4.32 -4.03
CA VAL A 3 2.94 -3.87 -5.04
C VAL A 3 1.55 -4.50 -4.84
N GLU A 4 1.46 -5.77 -4.42
CA GLU A 4 0.18 -6.47 -4.17
C GLU A 4 -0.59 -5.91 -2.97
N THR A 5 0.12 -5.32 -1.99
CA THR A 5 -0.47 -4.63 -0.84
C THR A 5 -0.73 -3.15 -1.10
N CYS A 6 -0.33 -2.63 -2.27
CA CYS A 6 -0.27 -1.21 -2.63
C CYS A 6 0.60 -0.34 -1.69
N VAL A 7 1.48 -0.93 -0.90
CA VAL A 7 2.47 -0.15 -0.12
C VAL A 7 3.43 0.59 -1.05
N TRP A 8 3.68 0.01 -2.23
CA TRP A 8 4.41 0.67 -3.31
C TRP A 8 3.65 0.49 -4.62
N PRO A 9 2.68 1.38 -4.95
CA PRO A 9 1.94 1.27 -6.20
C PRO A 9 2.85 1.57 -7.39
N LEU A 10 2.60 0.90 -8.51
CA LEU A 10 3.34 1.13 -9.76
C LEU A 10 2.48 1.94 -10.72
N TYR A 11 2.91 3.16 -10.99
CA TYR A 11 2.27 4.07 -11.92
C TYR A 11 3.32 4.95 -12.60
N GLU A 12 2.94 5.52 -13.73
CA GLU A 12 3.74 6.46 -14.51
C GLU A 12 2.98 7.78 -14.60
N VAL A 13 3.73 8.88 -14.69
CA VAL A 13 3.17 10.20 -14.96
C VAL A 13 3.75 10.70 -16.27
N VAL A 14 2.92 10.71 -17.32
CA VAL A 14 3.31 11.11 -18.67
C VAL A 14 2.51 12.35 -19.04
N GLU A 15 3.22 13.47 -19.27
CA GLU A 15 2.60 14.77 -19.60
C GLU A 15 1.51 15.20 -18.58
N GLY A 16 1.74 14.92 -17.30
CA GLY A 16 0.81 15.24 -16.21
C GLY A 16 -0.36 14.28 -16.05
N LYS A 17 -0.48 13.24 -16.89
CA LYS A 17 -1.48 12.18 -16.76
C LYS A 17 -0.92 11.00 -15.98
N TYR A 18 -1.66 10.57 -14.96
CA TYR A 18 -1.30 9.42 -14.15
C TYR A 18 -1.84 8.14 -14.79
N ILE A 19 -0.97 7.17 -15.03
CA ILE A 19 -1.29 5.90 -15.66
C ILE A 19 -0.88 4.79 -14.71
N LEU A 20 -1.82 3.99 -14.25
CA LEU A 20 -1.53 2.81 -13.44
C LEU A 20 -0.83 1.75 -14.28
N SER A 21 0.45 1.51 -14.01
CA SER A 21 1.25 0.49 -14.70
C SER A 21 0.89 -0.92 -14.20
N TYR A 22 0.43 -1.04 -12.95
CA TYR A 22 -0.07 -2.30 -12.41
C TYR A 22 -1.21 -2.09 -11.41
N LYS A 23 -2.32 -2.80 -11.63
CA LYS A 23 -3.44 -2.90 -10.70
C LYS A 23 -3.48 -4.33 -10.13
N PRO A 24 -3.23 -4.52 -8.82
CA PRO A 24 -3.38 -5.82 -8.19
C PRO A 24 -4.79 -6.39 -8.40
N LYS A 25 -4.90 -7.67 -8.74
CA LYS A 25 -6.21 -8.34 -8.89
C LYS A 25 -6.96 -8.39 -7.56
N ASN A 26 -6.22 -8.72 -6.50
CA ASN A 26 -6.70 -8.74 -5.12
C ASN A 26 -5.72 -7.95 -4.27
N LYS A 27 -6.15 -6.81 -3.72
CA LYS A 27 -5.33 -6.04 -2.78
C LYS A 27 -5.15 -6.83 -1.50
N LEU A 28 -3.91 -7.17 -1.16
CA LEU A 28 -3.59 -7.87 0.08
C LEU A 28 -3.46 -6.88 1.27
N PRO A 29 -3.69 -7.34 2.51
CA PRO A 29 -3.41 -6.53 3.71
C PRO A 29 -1.94 -6.15 3.81
N VAL A 30 -1.65 -4.95 4.33
CA VAL A 30 -0.26 -4.46 4.48
C VAL A 30 0.60 -5.36 5.37
N GLU A 31 -0.03 -6.05 6.31
CA GLU A 31 0.59 -7.04 7.18
C GLU A 31 1.38 -8.10 6.40
N GLU A 32 0.86 -8.58 5.26
CA GLU A 32 1.54 -9.57 4.43
C GLU A 32 2.92 -9.08 3.99
N TYR A 33 3.04 -7.79 3.67
CA TYR A 33 4.31 -7.16 3.32
C TYR A 33 5.18 -6.89 4.56
N LEU A 34 4.59 -6.40 5.65
CA LEU A 34 5.33 -5.99 6.85
C LEU A 34 5.94 -7.20 7.59
N LYS A 35 5.22 -8.31 7.71
CA LYS A 35 5.65 -9.49 8.50
C LYS A 35 6.93 -10.14 8.00
N MET A 36 7.23 -10.00 6.71
CA MET A 36 8.42 -10.59 6.09
C MET A 36 9.70 -9.77 6.32
N GLN A 37 9.59 -8.57 6.87
CA GLN A 37 10.71 -7.64 6.99
C GLN A 37 11.10 -7.45 8.46
N GLY A 38 12.32 -7.84 8.81
CA GLY A 38 12.82 -7.74 10.19
C GLY A 38 12.74 -6.34 10.81
N ARG A 39 12.83 -5.27 9.98
CA ARG A 39 12.69 -3.88 10.44
C ARG A 39 11.33 -3.56 11.07
N PHE A 40 10.28 -4.31 10.72
CA PHE A 40 8.92 -4.10 11.23
C PHE A 40 8.52 -5.07 12.33
N ALA A 41 9.42 -5.96 12.77
CA ALA A 41 9.12 -6.97 13.79
C ALA A 41 8.56 -6.38 15.11
N HIS A 42 8.92 -5.14 15.45
CA HIS A 42 8.42 -4.47 16.65
C HIS A 42 6.93 -4.10 16.57
N MET A 43 6.38 -3.90 15.37
CA MET A 43 4.96 -3.59 15.16
C MET A 43 4.05 -4.78 15.48
N PHE A 44 4.58 -5.99 15.45
CA PHE A 44 3.85 -7.24 15.74
C PHE A 44 3.90 -7.65 17.22
N LYS A 45 4.47 -6.82 18.09
CA LYS A 45 4.47 -7.07 19.54
C LYS A 45 3.10 -6.72 20.13
N PRO A 46 2.62 -7.45 21.15
CA PRO A 46 1.34 -7.14 21.79
C PRO A 46 1.25 -5.68 22.25
N GLY A 47 0.14 -5.02 21.92
CA GLY A 47 -0.09 -3.60 22.21
C GLY A 47 0.31 -2.63 21.09
N ASN A 48 0.92 -3.12 20.00
CA ASN A 48 1.29 -2.32 18.83
C ASN A 48 0.39 -2.55 17.61
N GLU A 49 -0.72 -3.26 17.76
CA GLU A 49 -1.66 -3.60 16.68
C GLU A 49 -2.13 -2.33 15.94
N TRP A 50 -2.29 -1.23 16.68
CA TRP A 50 -2.64 0.09 16.15
C TRP A 50 -1.67 0.59 15.06
N MET A 51 -0.39 0.21 15.11
CA MET A 51 0.60 0.64 14.11
C MET A 51 0.28 0.02 12.74
N ILE A 52 -0.14 -1.25 12.72
CA ILE A 52 -0.49 -1.94 11.48
C ILE A 52 -1.80 -1.37 10.92
N GLU A 53 -2.76 -1.07 11.80
CA GLU A 53 -4.02 -0.42 11.41
C GLU A 53 -3.80 0.97 10.81
N GLU A 54 -2.95 1.80 11.41
CA GLU A 54 -2.63 3.13 10.87
C GLU A 54 -1.94 3.03 9.51
N VAL A 55 -0.97 2.12 9.35
CA VAL A 55 -0.30 1.89 8.07
C VAL A 55 -1.29 1.40 7.01
N GLN A 56 -2.23 0.53 7.37
CA GLN A 56 -3.27 0.05 6.46
C GLN A 56 -4.14 1.21 5.97
N LYS A 57 -4.61 2.08 6.89
CA LYS A 57 -5.42 3.27 6.55
C LYS A 57 -4.67 4.22 5.62
N GLU A 58 -3.40 4.47 5.90
CA GLU A 58 -2.58 5.39 5.08
C GLU A 58 -2.37 4.82 3.67
N VAL A 59 -2.06 3.53 3.55
CA VAL A 59 -1.90 2.86 2.25
C VAL A 59 -3.21 2.85 1.47
N ASP A 60 -4.34 2.59 2.11
CA ASP A 60 -5.66 2.61 1.47
C ASP A 60 -6.01 4.02 0.97
N LYS A 61 -5.79 5.04 1.80
CA LYS A 61 -6.00 6.45 1.41
C LYS A 61 -5.14 6.84 0.20
N ASN A 62 -3.83 6.55 0.24
CA ASN A 62 -2.92 6.89 -0.85
C ASN A 62 -3.28 6.15 -2.14
N TRP A 63 -3.73 4.90 -2.02
CA TRP A 63 -4.21 4.11 -3.15
C TRP A 63 -5.48 4.70 -3.78
N GLU A 64 -6.45 5.12 -2.97
CA GLU A 64 -7.66 5.80 -3.46
C GLU A 64 -7.35 7.15 -4.12
N GLU A 65 -6.43 7.93 -3.56
CA GLU A 65 -5.98 9.19 -4.16
C GLU A 65 -5.31 8.95 -5.52
N LEU A 66 -4.45 7.93 -5.63
CA LEU A 66 -3.85 7.55 -6.91
C LEU A 66 -4.90 7.10 -7.94
N LEU A 67 -5.89 6.31 -7.54
CA LEU A 67 -6.97 5.89 -8.44
C LEU A 67 -7.75 7.09 -8.98
N LYS A 68 -8.06 8.09 -8.13
CA LYS A 68 -8.70 9.34 -8.55
C LYS A 68 -7.84 10.12 -9.55
N LEU A 69 -6.51 10.17 -9.33
CA LEU A 69 -5.57 10.81 -10.26
C LEU A 69 -5.50 10.08 -11.61
N CYS A 70 -5.68 8.75 -11.61
CA CYS A 70 -5.78 7.94 -12.82
C CYS A 70 -7.17 7.99 -13.49
N GLU A 71 -8.11 8.79 -12.98
CA GLU A 71 -9.51 8.85 -13.43
C GLU A 71 -10.23 7.48 -13.38
N LEU A 72 -9.89 6.63 -12.39
CA LEU A 72 -10.42 5.26 -12.19
C LEU A 72 -11.33 5.10 -10.98
#